data_AF-A0A534RJX5-F1
#
_entry.id   AF-A0A534RJX5-F1
#
_cell.length_a   1.000
_cell.length_b   1.000
_cell.length_c   1.000
_cell.angle_alpha   90.00
_cell.angle_beta   90.00
_cell.angle_gamma   90.00
#
_symmetry.space_group_name_H-M   'P 1'
#
loop_
_entity.id
_entity.type
_entity.pdbx_description
1 polymer ?
#
loop_
_entity_poly.entity_id
_entity_poly.type
_entity_poly.pdbx_seq_one_letter_code
_entity_poly.pdbx_strand_id
1 'polypeptide(L)' 'RNVNANCVAPGATQTPLLGGISEKMIEAIRASIPKGRLATVDDIVPAYVFLASDESRHFVGQCLSPNGGDVML' A
#
# COMPACT_ATOMS: atom_id res chain seq x y z
N ARG A 1 24.05 -13.41 6.32
CA ARG A 1 24.04 -12.42 5.21
C ARG A 1 23.42 -11.14 5.75
N ASN A 2 23.97 -9.97 5.43
CA ASN A 2 23.43 -8.67 5.87
C ASN A 2 22.43 -8.14 4.83
N VAL A 3 21.31 -8.84 4.67
CA VAL A 3 20.27 -8.49 3.69
C VAL A 3 18.92 -8.73 4.35
N ASN A 4 18.08 -7.69 4.36
CA ASN A 4 16.70 -7.79 4.79
C ASN A 4 15.81 -8.08 3.57
N ALA A 5 14.82 -8.96 3.76
CA ALA A 5 13.81 -9.25 2.75
C ALA A 5 12.44 -9.04 3.38
N ASN A 6 11.65 -8.13 2.82
CA ASN A 6 10.34 -7.71 3.31
C ASN A 6 9.37 -7.52 2.12
N CYS A 7 8.09 -7.37 2.42
CA CYS A 7 7.03 -7.13 1.44
C CYS A 7 6.32 -5.80 1.73
N VAL A 8 5.81 -5.17 0.68
CA VAL A 8 4.80 -4.11 0.78
C VAL A 8 3.56 -4.57 0.04
N ALA A 9 2.40 -4.48 0.70
CA ALA A 9 1.09 -4.83 0.14
C ALA A 9 0.18 -3.59 0.09
N PRO A 10 0.29 -2.75 -0.95
CA PRO A 10 -0.52 -1.54 -1.09
C PRO A 10 -2.01 -1.86 -1.27
N GLY A 11 -2.88 -0.97 -0.80
CA GLY A 11 -4.29 -0.97 -1.17
C GLY A 11 -4.54 -0.40 -2.57
N ALA A 12 -5.81 -0.24 -2.94
CA ALA A 12 -6.19 0.37 -4.21
C ALA A 12 -5.57 1.78 -4.36
N THR A 13 -4.73 1.96 -5.37
CA THR A 13 -3.90 3.15 -5.56
C THR A 13 -4.17 3.79 -6.93
N GLN A 14 -4.31 5.12 -6.95
CA GLN A 14 -4.52 5.92 -8.15
C GLN A 14 -3.29 5.87 -9.06
N THR A 15 -3.35 4.96 -10.03
CA THR A 15 -2.34 4.78 -11.07
C THR A 15 -3.02 4.70 -12.44
N PRO A 16 -2.29 4.88 -13.55
CA PRO A 16 -2.88 4.75 -14.89
C PRO A 16 -3.60 3.42 -15.14
N LEU A 17 -3.24 2.36 -14.41
CA LEU A 17 -3.90 1.06 -14.45
C LEU A 17 -5.41 1.15 -14.18
N LEU A 18 -5.83 2.08 -13.33
CA LEU A 18 -7.24 2.28 -12.98
C LEU A 18 -8.04 3.00 -14.08
N GLY A 19 -7.39 3.56 -15.11
CA GLY A 19 -8.06 4.24 -16.21
C GLY A 19 -8.97 3.34 -17.05
N GLY A 20 -8.80 2.01 -16.96
CA GLY A 20 -9.69 1.02 -17.61
C GLY A 20 -10.85 0.54 -16.75
N ILE A 21 -10.99 1.02 -15.51
CA ILE A 21 -12.02 0.57 -14.57
C ILE A 21 -13.20 1.54 -14.60
N SER A 22 -14.42 0.99 -14.58
CA SER A 22 -15.64 1.81 -14.56
C SER A 22 -15.75 2.64 -13.28
N GLU A 23 -16.31 3.86 -13.39
CA GLU A 23 -16.51 4.75 -12.24
C GLU A 23 -17.30 4.08 -11.11
N LYS A 24 -18.34 3.30 -11.47
CA LYS A 24 -19.14 2.54 -10.50
C LYS A 24 -18.29 1.57 -9.66
N MET A 25 -17.31 0.93 -10.28
CA MET A 25 -16.40 0.01 -9.58
C MET A 25 -15.42 0.80 -8.71
N ILE A 26 -14.92 1.95 -9.17
CA ILE A 26 -14.05 2.81 -8.35
C ILE A 26 -14.79 3.29 -7.10
N GLU A 27 -16.04 3.73 -7.23
CA GLU A 27 -16.85 4.15 -6.07
C GLU A 27 -17.15 3.00 -5.11
N ALA A 28 -17.38 1.78 -5.62
CA ALA A 28 -17.53 0.60 -4.78
C ALA A 28 -16.25 0.29 -3.98
N ILE A 29 -15.08 0.41 -4.61
CA ILE A 29 -13.77 0.25 -3.94
C ILE A 29 -13.57 1.34 -2.88
N ARG A 30 -13.88 2.61 -3.19
CA ARG A 30 -13.77 3.70 -2.20
C ARG A 30 -14.63 3.43 -0.96
N ALA A 31 -15.83 2.92 -1.16
CA ALA A 31 -16.78 2.64 -0.07
C ALA A 31 -16.35 1.45 0.81
N SER A 32 -15.58 0.50 0.28
CA SER A 32 -15.07 -0.63 1.07
C SER A 32 -13.84 -0.27 1.91
N ILE A 33 -13.07 0.74 1.50
CA ILE A 33 -11.86 1.18 2.21
C ILE A 33 -12.27 2.06 3.41
N PRO A 34 -11.87 1.74 4.65
CA PRO A 34 -12.22 2.54 5.83
C PRO A 34 -11.79 4.02 5.77
N LYS A 35 -10.67 4.33 5.12
CA LYS A 35 -10.27 5.73 4.84
C LYS A 35 -11.13 6.44 3.78
N GLY A 36 -12.05 5.75 3.12
CA GLY A 36 -13.01 6.31 2.16
C GLY A 36 -12.40 6.80 0.85
N ARG A 37 -11.15 6.46 0.56
CA ARG A 37 -10.44 6.93 -0.64
C ARG A 37 -9.41 5.91 -1.13
N LEU A 38 -9.15 5.95 -2.42
CA LEU A 38 -7.96 5.33 -2.99
C LEU A 38 -6.70 6.05 -2.46
N ALA A 39 -5.61 5.30 -2.35
CA ALA A 39 -4.29 5.84 -2.08
C ALA A 39 -3.76 6.63 -3.30
N THR A 40 -2.89 7.59 -3.06
CA THR A 40 -1.98 8.13 -4.07
C THR A 40 -0.64 7.40 -4.00
N VAL A 41 0.24 7.59 -4.98
CA VAL A 41 1.61 7.04 -4.92
C VAL A 41 2.34 7.52 -3.66
N ASP A 42 2.13 8.78 -3.26
CA ASP A 42 2.75 9.38 -2.07
C ASP A 42 2.29 8.73 -0.76
N ASP A 43 1.10 8.11 -0.72
CA ASP A 43 0.67 7.33 0.45
C ASP A 43 1.44 6.00 0.57
N ILE A 44 1.98 5.47 -0.54
CA ILE A 44 2.62 4.15 -0.60
C ILE A 44 4.15 4.25 -0.43
N VAL A 45 4.76 5.28 -1.05
CA VAL A 45 6.22 5.51 -1.06
C VAL A 45 6.87 5.42 0.34
N PRO A 46 6.29 5.99 1.42
CA PRO A 46 6.91 5.95 2.75
C PRO A 46 7.20 4.54 3.26
N ALA A 47 6.37 3.54 2.92
CA ALA A 47 6.60 2.15 3.33
C ALA A 47 7.86 1.58 2.68
N TYR A 48 8.07 1.86 1.39
CA TYR A 48 9.28 1.45 0.67
C TYR A 48 10.52 2.20 1.17
N VAL A 49 10.41 3.51 1.38
CA VAL A 49 11.53 4.32 1.90
C VAL A 49 11.96 3.83 3.27
N PHE A 50 11.01 3.53 4.17
CA PHE A 50 11.31 2.94 5.46
C PHE A 50 12.07 1.61 5.33
N LEU A 51 11.55 0.67 4.53
CA LEU A 51 12.17 -0.64 4.31
C LEU A 51 13.53 -0.59 3.60
N ALA A 52 13.82 0.48 2.86
CA ALA A 52 15.12 0.71 2.23
C ALA A 52 16.11 1.44 3.15
N SER A 53 15.63 2.04 4.25
CA SER A 53 16.45 2.81 5.19
C SER A 53 17.02 1.96 6.33
N ASP A 54 18.03 2.50 7.03
CA ASP A 54 18.64 1.89 8.21
C ASP A 54 17.68 1.76 9.42
N GLU A 55 16.56 2.48 9.39
CA GLU A 55 15.51 2.38 10.41
C GLU A 55 14.83 1.01 10.38
N SER A 56 14.85 0.32 9.24
CA SER A 56 14.31 -1.03 9.08
C SER A 56 15.30 -2.14 9.43
N ARG A 57 16.48 -1.85 10.00
CA ARG A 57 17.57 -2.82 10.22
C ARG A 57 17.18 -4.10 11.00
N HIS A 58 16.08 -4.05 11.77
CA HIS A 58 15.57 -5.20 12.53
C HIS A 58 14.30 -5.83 11.94
N PHE A 59 13.84 -5.35 10.78
CA PHE A 59 12.66 -5.83 10.09
C PHE A 59 13.07 -6.82 9.00
N VAL A 60 12.74 -8.10 9.22
CA VAL A 60 12.96 -9.19 8.25
C VAL A 60 11.71 -10.04 8.19
N GLY A 61 11.29 -10.40 6.98
CA GLY A 61 10.10 -11.21 6.72
C GLY A 61 8.78 -10.48 6.99
N GLN A 62 8.81 -9.16 7.15
CA GLN A 62 7.61 -8.38 7.45
C GLN A 62 6.86 -7.98 6.17
N CYS A 63 5.54 -7.88 6.27
CA CYS A 63 4.68 -7.33 5.23
C CYS A 63 4.04 -6.04 5.74
N LEU A 64 4.39 -4.90 5.15
CA LEU A 64 3.78 -3.61 5.48
C LEU A 64 2.65 -3.33 4.50
N SER A 65 1.45 -3.02 5.00
CA SER A 65 0.26 -2.82 4.16
C SER A 65 -0.29 -1.41 4.28
N PRO A 66 0.22 -0.43 3.50
CA PRO A 66 -0.41 0.88 3.36
C PRO A 66 -1.69 0.75 2.51
N ASN A 67 -2.78 0.27 3.12
CA ASN A 67 -4.00 -0.13 2.42
C ASN A 67 -5.27 0.64 2.83
N GLY A 68 -5.14 1.66 3.68
CA GLY A 68 -6.30 2.45 4.12
C GLY A 68 -7.29 1.70 5.02
N GLY A 69 -6.92 0.53 5.54
CA GLY A 69 -7.74 -0.33 6.40
C GLY A 69 -8.53 -1.42 5.67
N ASP A 70 -8.32 -1.58 4.36
CA ASP A 70 -9.04 -2.55 3.53
C ASP A 70 -8.87 -4.01 4.02
N VAL A 71 -7.68 -4.32 4.55
CA VAL A 71 -7.39 -5.58 5.26
C VAL A 71 -6.63 -5.27 6.55
N MET A 72 -7.00 -5.95 7.64
CA MET A 72 -6.33 -5.87 8.94
C MET A 72 -5.88 -7.29 9.35
N LEU A 73 -4.68 -7.40 9.95
CA LEU A 73 -4.08 -8.65 10.43
C LEU A 73 -4.18 -8.76 11.95
#